data_AF-A0AAD6I404-F1
#
_entry.id   AF-A0AAD6I404-F1
#
_cell.length_a   1.000
_cell.length_b   1.000
_cell.length_c   1.000
_cell.angle_alpha   90.00
_cell.angle_beta   90.00
_cell.angle_gamma   90.00
#
_symmetry.space_group_name_H-M   'P 1'
#
loop_
_entity.id
_entity.type
_entity.pdbx_description
1 polymer ?
#
loop_
_entity_poly.entity_id
_entity_poly.type
_entity_poly.pdbx_seq_one_letter_code
_entity_poly.pdbx_strand_id
1 'polypeptide(L)'
;MQVQITLFTCGGYAVGVKLAHCPADAQALMAVTHIRSINSQKSFGVQLKSMAQPVFDPELLDSCAGGDIDSPDLSFTLLPFTGTELAKLKALALADGSHKQRMHM
;
A
#
# COMPACT_ATOMS: atom_id res chain seq x y z
N MET A 1 16.63 3.67 2.34
CA MET A 1 15.88 2.73 1.47
C MET A 1 16.77 1.51 1.24
N GLN A 2 16.25 0.31 1.49
CA GLN A 2 16.94 -0.95 1.25
C GLN A 2 16.11 -1.80 0.28
N VAL A 3 16.78 -2.45 -0.67
CA VAL A 3 16.17 -3.39 -1.61
C VAL A 3 16.92 -4.71 -1.51
N GLN A 4 16.19 -5.81 -1.36
CA GLN A 4 16.74 -7.16 -1.34
C GLN A 4 16.06 -8.00 -2.43
N ILE A 5 16.87 -8.71 -3.21
CA ILE A 5 16.39 -9.70 -4.17
C ILE A 5 16.80 -11.06 -3.64
N THR A 6 15.83 -11.93 -3.42
CA THR A 6 16.04 -13.29 -2.90
C THR A 6 15.60 -14.29 -3.96
N LEU A 7 16.54 -15.10 -4.45
CA LEU A 7 16.24 -16.21 -5.35
C LEU A 7 15.84 -17.45 -4.54
N PHE A 8 14.74 -18.08 -4.92
CA PHE A 8 14.28 -19.32 -4.33
C PHE A 8 14.78 -20.52 -5.13
N THR A 9 14.99 -21.64 -4.44
CA THR A 9 15.46 -22.90 -5.04
C THR A 9 14.50 -23.45 -6.11
N CYS A 10 13.22 -23.06 -6.07
CA CYS A 10 12.22 -23.40 -7.08
C CYS A 10 12.30 -22.55 -8.37
N GLY A 11 13.25 -21.62 -8.49
CA GLY A 11 13.41 -20.75 -9.65
C GLY A 11 12.58 -19.46 -9.60
N GLY A 12 11.75 -19.28 -8.57
CA GLY A 12 11.10 -18.00 -8.28
C GLY A 12 12.03 -17.01 -7.57
N TYR A 13 11.62 -15.74 -7.48
CA TYR A 13 12.33 -14.74 -6.69
C TYR A 13 11.35 -13.84 -5.92
N ALA A 14 11.81 -13.27 -4.81
CA ALA A 14 11.10 -12.25 -4.06
C ALA A 14 11.91 -10.94 -4.07
N VAL A 15 11.18 -9.82 -4.08
CA VAL A 15 11.75 -8.48 -3.95
C VAL A 15 11.26 -7.87 -2.65
N GLY A 16 12.14 -7.75 -1.67
CA GLY A 16 11.88 -7.05 -0.41
C GLY A 16 12.29 -5.59 -0.53
N VAL A 17 11.41 -4.67 -0.14
CA VAL A 17 11.70 -3.23 -0.10
C VAL A 17 11.41 -2.70 1.30
N LYS A 18 12.42 -2.09 1.93
CA LYS A 18 12.29 -1.41 3.22
C LYS A 18 12.56 0.09 3.06
N LEU A 19 11.67 0.90 3.60
CA LEU A 19 11.80 2.34 3.64
C LEU A 19 11.69 2.84 5.10
N ALA A 20 12.34 3.96 5.41
CA ALA A 20 12.10 4.62 6.69
C ALA A 20 10.69 5.22 6.66
N HIS A 21 9.92 5.05 7.74
CA HIS A 21 8.54 5.54 7.79
C HIS A 21 8.47 7.07 7.87
N CYS A 22 9.43 7.74 8.53
CA CYS A 22 9.45 9.20 8.66
C CYS A 22 9.37 9.94 7.31
N PRO A 23 10.15 9.56 6.27
CA PRO A 23 10.04 10.21 4.97
C PRO A 23 8.93 9.69 4.06
N ALA A 24 8.20 8.62 4.41
CA ALA A 24 7.18 8.08 3.51
C ALA A 24 6.25 7.04 4.11
N ASP A 25 5.02 7.02 3.56
CA ASP A 25 3.97 6.07 3.87
C ASP A 25 3.86 4.93 2.84
N ALA A 26 2.81 4.12 2.95
CA ALA A 26 2.52 3.04 2.01
C ALA A 26 2.27 3.53 0.56
N GLN A 27 1.68 4.71 0.37
CA GLN A 27 1.42 5.27 -0.95
C GLN A 27 2.72 5.71 -1.64
N ALA A 28 3.61 6.37 -0.89
CA ALA A 28 4.93 6.74 -1.37
C ALA A 28 5.78 5.51 -1.69
N LEU A 29 5.71 4.44 -0.87
CA LEU A 29 6.36 3.17 -1.18
C LEU A 29 5.83 2.54 -2.48
N MET A 30 4.51 2.55 -2.68
CA MET A 30 3.87 2.07 -3.91
C MET A 30 4.34 2.87 -5.14
N ALA A 31 4.33 4.21 -5.05
CA ALA A 31 4.74 5.09 -6.14
C ALA A 31 6.21 4.88 -6.54
N VAL A 32 7.12 4.83 -5.57
CA VAL A 32 8.54 4.56 -5.81
C VAL A 32 8.74 3.19 -6.44
N THR A 33 8.04 2.16 -5.96
CA THR A 33 8.13 0.80 -6.51
C THR A 33 7.66 0.76 -7.97
N HIS A 34 6.56 1.44 -8.29
CA HIS A 34 6.02 1.46 -9.64
C HIS A 34 6.94 2.23 -10.61
N ILE A 35 7.48 3.38 -10.20
CA ILE A 35 8.48 4.12 -11.00
C ILE A 35 9.72 3.26 -11.27
N ARG A 36 10.20 2.52 -10.26
CA ARG A 36 11.35 1.60 -10.45
C ARG A 36 11.03 0.44 -11.38
N SER A 37 9.81 -0.11 -11.33
CA SER A 37 9.35 -1.14 -12.27
C SER A 37 9.26 -0.63 -13.72
N ILE A 38 8.75 0.58 -13.93
CA ILE A 38 8.71 1.19 -15.27
C ILE A 38 10.13 1.43 -15.79
N ASN A 39 11.01 1.95 -14.94
CA ASN A 39 12.39 2.23 -15.34
C ASN A 39 13.20 0.96 -15.62
N SER A 40 12.98 -0.13 -14.88
CA SER A 40 13.63 -1.40 -15.18
C SER A 40 13.16 -1.96 -16.52
N GLN A 41 11.86 -1.83 -16.84
CA GLN A 41 11.29 -2.29 -18.10
C GLN A 41 11.78 -1.51 -19.32
N LYS A 42 12.06 -0.21 -19.19
CA LYS A 42 12.69 0.58 -20.24
C LYS A 42 14.06 0.02 -20.66
N SER A 43 14.83 -0.52 -19.72
CA SER A 43 16.11 -1.18 -20.02
C SER A 43 15.95 -2.45 -20.89
N PHE A 44 14.74 -3.00 -20.97
CA PHE A 44 14.38 -4.13 -21.84
C PHE A 44 13.54 -3.71 -23.06
N GLY A 45 13.47 -2.40 -23.37
CA GLY A 45 12.76 -1.89 -24.55
C GLY A 45 11.23 -1.85 -24.41
N VAL A 46 10.68 -2.09 -23.21
CA VAL A 46 9.24 -2.01 -22.96
C VAL A 46 8.87 -0.57 -22.59
N GLN A 47 8.01 0.07 -23.38
CA GLN A 47 7.42 1.37 -23.04
C GLN A 47 6.10 1.19 -22.28
N LEU A 48 6.08 1.62 -21.02
CA LEU A 48 4.87 1.75 -20.21
C LEU A 48 4.47 3.22 -20.05
N LYS A 49 3.17 3.46 -19.84
CA LYS A 49 2.65 4.79 -19.49
C LYS A 49 3.36 5.31 -18.24
N SER A 50 3.92 6.52 -18.34
CA SER A 50 4.55 7.19 -17.20
C SER A 50 3.50 7.49 -16.13
N MET A 51 3.84 7.20 -14.86
CA MET A 51 3.10 7.77 -13.73
C MET A 51 3.32 9.28 -13.63
N ALA A 52 2.37 9.96 -12.97
CA ALA A 52 2.59 11.32 -12.48
C ALA A 52 3.82 11.35 -11.56
N GLN A 53 4.63 12.40 -11.66
CA GLN A 53 5.81 12.54 -10.81
C GLN A 53 5.37 12.80 -9.36
N PRO A 54 6.03 12.18 -8.37
CA PRO A 54 5.75 12.46 -6.97
C PRO A 54 6.12 13.91 -6.65
N VAL A 55 5.21 14.61 -5.97
CA VAL A 55 5.45 15.96 -5.45
C VAL A 55 6.21 15.81 -4.12
N PHE A 56 7.31 16.54 -3.95
CA PHE A 56 8.02 16.61 -2.69
C PHE A 56 7.79 17.98 -2.06
N ASP A 57 6.99 18.01 -1.00
CA ASP A 57 6.76 19.17 -0.16
C ASP A 57 7.28 18.85 1.27
N PRO A 58 8.46 19.36 1.64
CA PRO A 58 9.10 19.00 2.90
C PRO A 58 8.35 19.53 4.14
N GLU A 59 7.57 20.60 4.02
CA GLU A 59 6.83 21.17 5.16
C GLU A 59 5.68 20.25 5.63
N LEU A 60 5.09 19.50 4.70
CA LEU A 60 4.07 18.49 5.02
C LEU A 60 4.66 17.29 5.78
N LEU A 61 5.93 16.97 5.55
CA LEU A 61 6.61 15.81 6.14
C LEU A 61 6.76 15.95 7.66
N ASP A 62 7.21 17.12 8.11
CA ASP A 62 7.43 17.42 9.54
C ASP A 62 6.13 17.45 10.34
N SER A 63 5.02 17.84 9.70
CA SER A 63 3.69 17.87 10.35
C SER A 63 3.11 16.48 10.65
N CYS A 64 3.57 15.44 9.93
CA CYS A 64 3.02 14.09 10.02
C CYS A 64 3.87 13.12 10.87
N ALA A 65 5.04 13.54 11.35
CA ALA A 65 6.05 12.68 11.99
C ALA A 65 5.80 12.37 13.49
N GLY A 66 4.58 12.53 14.01
CA GLY A 66 4.27 12.46 15.44
C GLY A 66 3.83 11.10 16.02
N GLY A 67 4.05 9.98 15.32
CA GLY A 67 3.52 8.66 15.73
C GLY A 67 4.54 7.74 16.42
N ASP A 68 4.06 6.91 17.36
CA ASP A 68 4.82 5.81 17.99
C ASP A 68 4.80 4.57 17.08
N ILE A 69 5.98 4.01 16.81
CA ILE A 69 6.22 2.94 15.81
C ILE A 69 6.50 1.59 16.48
N ASP A 70 6.73 1.54 17.79
CA ASP A 70 7.17 0.34 18.49
C ASP A 70 5.99 -0.51 18.99
N SER A 71 5.35 -1.25 18.07
CA SER A 71 4.35 -2.28 18.43
C SER A 71 4.94 -3.70 18.34
N PRO A 72 4.56 -4.63 19.24
CA PRO A 72 5.10 -5.98 19.25
C PRO A 72 4.77 -6.77 17.98
N ASP A 73 5.60 -7.78 17.68
CA ASP A 73 5.51 -8.62 16.50
C ASP A 73 4.20 -9.44 16.51
N LEU A 74 3.33 -9.21 15.52
CA LEU A 74 2.01 -9.85 15.41
C LEU A 74 2.06 -10.99 14.39
N SER A 75 1.39 -12.10 14.70
CA SER A 75 1.10 -13.12 13.71
C SER A 75 0.11 -12.59 12.67
N PHE A 76 0.53 -12.51 11.41
CA PHE A 76 -0.32 -12.12 10.29
C PHE A 76 -0.85 -13.35 9.55
N THR A 77 -2.11 -13.29 9.12
CA THR A 77 -2.72 -14.28 8.23
C THR A 77 -3.52 -13.54 7.17
N LEU A 78 -3.42 -13.99 5.92
CA LEU A 78 -4.21 -13.44 4.83
C LEU A 78 -5.64 -13.97 4.91
N LEU A 79 -6.60 -13.07 5.08
CA LEU A 79 -8.03 -13.36 4.95
C LEU A 79 -8.52 -12.78 3.62
N PRO A 80 -8.60 -13.59 2.54
CA PRO A 80 -9.01 -13.10 1.25
C PRO A 80 -10.52 -12.83 1.24
N PHE A 81 -10.91 -11.68 0.70
CA PHE A 81 -12.30 -11.38 0.35
C PHE A 81 -12.43 -11.31 -1.16
N THR A 82 -13.42 -12.00 -1.71
CA THR A 82 -13.81 -11.86 -3.10
C THR A 82 -14.57 -10.54 -3.31
N GLY A 83 -14.63 -10.07 -4.56
CA GLY A 83 -15.38 -8.85 -4.89
C GLY A 83 -16.88 -8.95 -4.53
N THR A 84 -17.46 -10.14 -4.58
CA THR A 84 -18.88 -10.37 -4.24
C THR A 84 -19.10 -10.34 -2.72
N GLU A 85 -18.20 -10.91 -1.93
CA GLU A 85 -18.25 -10.84 -0.46
C GLU A 85 -18.10 -9.40 0.03
N LEU A 86 -17.16 -8.64 -0.55
CA LEU A 86 -16.97 -7.24 -0.20
C LEU A 86 -18.19 -6.38 -0.57
N ALA A 87 -18.82 -6.64 -1.73
CA ALA A 87 -20.05 -5.97 -2.13
C ALA A 87 -21.22 -6.27 -1.16
N LYS A 88 -21.36 -7.52 -0.72
CA LYS A 88 -22.35 -7.92 0.29
C LYS A 88 -22.11 -7.22 1.63
N LEU A 89 -20.86 -7.20 2.11
CA LEU A 89 -20.49 -6.49 3.34
C LEU A 89 -20.81 -5.00 3.26
N LYS A 90 -20.50 -4.37 2.13
CA LYS A 90 -20.84 -2.96 1.89
C LYS A 90 -22.36 -2.72 1.93
N ALA A 91 -23.15 -3.59 1.29
CA ALA A 91 -24.61 -3.49 1.30
C ALA A 91 -25.21 -3.64 2.70
N LEU A 92 -24.70 -4.60 3.49
CA LEU A 92 -25.12 -4.79 4.88
C LEU A 92 -24.79 -3.58 5.76
N ALA A 93 -23.59 -3.00 5.63
CA ALA A 93 -23.19 -1.80 6.38
C ALA A 93 -24.08 -0.60 6.06
N LEU A 94 -24.46 -0.42 4.78
CA LEU A 94 -25.37 0.64 4.37
C LEU A 94 -26.81 0.43 4.91
N ALA A 95 -27.28 -0.81 4.98
CA ALA A 95 -28.58 -1.15 5.53
C ALA A 95 -28.67 -0.89 7.05
N ASP A 96 -27.60 -1.19 7.79
CA ASP A 96 -27.54 -0.97 9.26
C ASP A 96 -27.50 0.53 9.63
N GLY A 97 -26.82 1.36 8.82
CA GLY A 97 -26.81 2.81 8.97
C GLY A 97 -28.20 3.46 8.85
N SER A 98 -29.06 2.94 7.97
CA SER A 98 -30.46 3.39 7.83
C SER A 98 -31.33 3.04 9.04
N HIS A 99 -31.01 1.96 9.77
CA HIS A 99 -31.79 1.54 10.93
C HIS A 99 -31.51 2.39 12.18
N LYS A 100 -30.29 2.92 12.34
CA LYS A 100 -29.93 3.86 13.41
C LYS A 100 -30.53 5.26 13.21
N GLN A 101 -30.70 5.69 11.96
CA GLN A 101 -31.27 7.01 11.64
C GLN A 101 -32.79 7.08 11.89
N ARG A 102 -33.47 5.93 11.99
CA ARG A 102 -34.92 5.81 12.15
C ARG A 102 -35.40 5.69 13.61
N MET A 103 -34.48 5.51 14.57
CA MET A 103 -34.78 5.42 16.01
C MET A 103 -34.62 6.75 16.77
N HIS A 104 -34.28 7.84 16.08
CA HIS A 104 -34.17 9.20 16.61
C HIS A 104 -35.26 10.16 16.11
N MET A 105 -36.38 9.64 15.57
CA MET A 105 -37.60 10.40 15.30
C MET A 105 -38.72 9.97 16.23
#